data_AF-A0A2V4TGC1-F1
#
_entry.id   AF-A0A2V4TGC1-F1
#
_cell.length_a   1.000
_cell.length_b   1.000
_cell.length_c   1.000
_cell.angle_alpha   90.00
_cell.angle_beta   90.00
_cell.angle_gamma   90.00
#
_symmetry.space_group_name_H-M   'P 1'
#
loop_
_entity.id
_entity.type
_entity.pdbx_description
1 polymer ?
#
loop_
_entity_poly.entity_id
_entity_poly.type
_entity_poly.pdbx_seq_one_letter_code
_entity_poly.pdbx_strand_id
1 'polypeptide(L)'
;MANVVSFSMSSVVNQLDHWQTLFGSFIGGLMGVIGALIVAVMAVRRQRWVMASALLPDMQQLRAAHDSLEQALQSVEPPLGEWAKAQWRAERLVALRPVLSVLHDGVAVTQLSDLNGRLSAHLMLCRLRHKDLDTLLQQFTAMLNGSRAPMPAANVPQAMNLVRGSADRVQQAWDLSVEHATLAEYFMDRLIFNRWPNIWHRLRMRLWPNDLDRRSTHLLKTGAILGARLPGGTPGGQG
;
A
#
# COMPACT_ATOMS: atom_id res chain seq x y z
N MET A 1 -67.21 44.88 32.71
CA MET A 1 -65.74 44.81 32.87
C MET A 1 -65.28 43.35 32.79
N ALA A 2 -65.32 42.74 31.60
CA ALA A 2 -64.92 41.32 31.40
C ALA A 2 -64.02 41.12 30.16
N ASN A 3 -63.45 42.20 29.60
CA ASN A 3 -62.71 42.16 28.32
C ASN A 3 -61.19 42.34 28.45
N VAL A 4 -60.64 42.38 29.66
CA VAL A 4 -59.19 42.67 29.86
C VAL A 4 -58.36 41.41 30.12
N VAL A 5 -58.96 40.32 30.58
CA VAL A 5 -58.20 39.09 30.92
C VAL A 5 -58.02 38.16 29.71
N SER A 6 -58.92 38.20 28.73
CA SER A 6 -58.86 37.35 27.52
C SER A 6 -57.75 37.72 26.54
N PHE A 7 -57.24 38.96 26.58
CA PHE A 7 -56.19 39.44 25.68
C PHE A 7 -54.78 38.94 26.06
N SER A 8 -54.57 38.57 27.34
CA SER A 8 -53.26 38.10 27.83
C SER A 8 -52.98 36.63 27.48
N MET A 9 -54.01 35.80 27.38
CA MET A 9 -53.82 34.35 27.17
C MET A 9 -53.54 34.02 25.70
N SER A 10 -54.21 34.70 24.76
CA SER A 10 -53.98 34.53 23.32
C SER A 10 -52.59 34.97 22.85
N SER A 11 -52.05 36.06 23.42
CA SER A 11 -50.68 36.52 23.13
C SER A 11 -49.62 35.53 23.61
N VAL A 12 -49.80 34.93 24.79
CA VAL A 12 -48.88 33.94 25.34
C VAL A 12 -48.90 32.65 24.50
N VAL A 13 -50.09 32.19 24.09
CA VAL A 13 -50.23 31.02 23.21
C VAL A 13 -49.56 31.24 21.87
N ASN A 14 -49.80 32.38 21.20
CA ASN A 14 -49.15 32.69 19.92
C ASN A 14 -47.62 32.76 20.03
N GLN A 15 -47.10 33.28 21.15
CA GLN A 15 -45.66 33.36 21.37
C GLN A 15 -45.06 31.96 21.58
N LEU A 16 -45.75 31.06 22.28
CA LEU A 16 -45.35 29.66 22.45
C LEU A 16 -45.36 28.90 21.11
N ASP A 17 -46.40 29.07 20.29
CA ASP A 17 -46.50 28.43 18.97
C ASP A 17 -45.37 28.88 18.02
N HIS A 18 -44.99 30.17 18.09
CA HIS A 18 -43.88 30.70 17.30
C HIS A 18 -42.53 30.10 17.74
N TRP A 19 -42.28 30.00 19.05
CA TRP A 19 -41.09 29.35 19.60
C TRP A 19 -41.01 27.87 19.23
N GLN A 20 -42.13 27.15 19.28
CA GLN A 20 -42.20 25.75 18.85
C GLN A 20 -41.87 25.60 17.36
N THR A 21 -42.37 26.50 16.51
CA THR A 21 -42.09 26.49 15.07
C THR A 21 -40.62 26.81 14.77
N LEU A 22 -40.04 27.80 15.47
CA LEU A 22 -38.62 28.13 15.37
C LEU A 22 -37.72 26.96 15.79
N PHE A 23 -38.07 26.30 16.90
CA PHE A 23 -37.31 25.15 17.39
C PHE A 23 -37.43 23.94 16.44
N GLY A 24 -38.62 23.73 15.88
CA GLY A 24 -38.86 22.69 14.88
C GLY A 24 -38.05 22.90 13.60
N SER A 25 -37.98 24.13 13.08
CA SER A 25 -37.18 24.43 11.88
C SER A 25 -35.67 24.31 12.15
N PHE A 26 -35.21 24.71 13.34
CA PHE A 26 -33.82 24.53 13.74
C PHE A 26 -33.42 23.06 13.85
N ILE A 27 -34.20 22.22 14.54
CA ILE A 27 -33.95 20.78 14.63
C ILE A 27 -34.04 20.12 13.25
N GLY A 28 -35.04 20.48 12.44
CA GLY A 28 -35.19 19.97 11.08
C GLY A 28 -33.97 20.28 10.21
N GLY A 29 -33.46 21.52 10.28
CA GLY A 29 -32.23 21.92 9.61
C GLY A 29 -31.01 21.12 10.08
N LEU A 30 -30.83 20.95 11.40
CA LEU A 30 -29.71 20.18 11.95
C LEU A 30 -29.75 18.70 11.52
N MET A 31 -30.93 18.07 11.55
CA MET A 31 -31.12 16.70 11.08
C MET A 31 -30.83 16.56 9.58
N GLY A 32 -31.21 17.56 8.77
CA GLY A 32 -30.86 17.62 7.35
C GLY A 32 -29.35 17.63 7.12
N VAL A 33 -28.61 18.48 7.85
CA VAL A 33 -27.14 18.56 7.77
C VAL A 33 -26.47 17.24 8.20
N ILE A 34 -26.92 16.65 9.31
CA ILE A 34 -26.39 15.36 9.79
C ILE A 34 -26.65 14.26 8.76
N GLY A 35 -27.86 14.18 8.21
CA GLY A 35 -28.21 13.22 7.17
C GLY A 35 -27.33 13.35 5.93
N ALA A 36 -27.11 14.57 5.44
CA ALA A 36 -26.24 14.84 4.30
C ALA A 36 -24.79 14.42 4.58
N LEU A 37 -24.27 14.69 5.78
CA LEU A 37 -22.91 14.31 6.18
C LEU A 37 -22.75 12.79 6.25
N ILE A 38 -23.74 12.07 6.77
CA ILE A 38 -23.74 10.60 6.80
C ILE A 38 -23.68 10.02 5.38
N VAL A 39 -24.54 10.52 4.48
CA VAL A 39 -24.58 10.05 3.08
C VAL A 39 -23.25 10.35 2.37
N ALA A 40 -22.67 11.54 2.57
CA ALA A 40 -21.38 11.91 2.00
C ALA A 40 -20.26 10.97 2.48
N VAL A 41 -20.20 10.67 3.78
CA VAL A 41 -19.20 9.74 4.35
C VAL A 41 -19.39 8.32 3.80
N MET A 42 -20.62 7.85 3.67
CA MET A 42 -20.92 6.53 3.10
C MET A 42 -20.53 6.43 1.63
N ALA A 43 -20.79 7.47 0.83
CA ALA A 43 -20.42 7.53 -0.57
C ALA A 43 -18.89 7.48 -0.75
N VAL A 44 -18.14 8.29 0.00
CA VAL A 44 -16.67 8.29 -0.01
C VAL A 44 -16.11 6.94 0.43
N ARG A 45 -16.70 6.32 1.46
CA ARG A 45 -16.28 4.98 1.93
C ARG A 45 -16.49 3.93 0.84
N ARG A 46 -17.64 3.94 0.18
CA ARG A 46 -17.94 3.00 -0.92
C ARG A 46 -16.95 3.17 -2.07
N GLN A 47 -16.67 4.41 -2.48
CA GLN A 47 -15.70 4.68 -3.54
C GLN A 47 -14.31 4.15 -3.18
N ARG A 48 -13.82 4.42 -1.97
CA ARG A 48 -12.53 3.92 -1.48
C ARG A 48 -12.48 2.40 -1.42
N TRP A 49 -13.57 1.76 -1.00
CA TRP A 49 -13.68 0.32 -0.99
C TRP A 49 -13.55 -0.26 -2.40
N VAL A 50 -14.25 0.31 -3.40
CA VAL A 50 -14.16 -0.13 -4.79
C VAL A 50 -12.73 0.02 -5.32
N MET A 51 -12.06 1.14 -5.07
CA MET A 51 -10.68 1.37 -5.52
C MET A 51 -9.68 0.42 -4.85
N ALA A 52 -9.82 0.19 -3.54
CA ALA A 52 -8.97 -0.76 -2.83
C ALA A 52 -9.21 -2.20 -3.30
N SER A 53 -10.46 -2.60 -3.53
CA SER A 53 -10.81 -3.91 -4.08
C SER A 53 -10.24 -4.13 -5.48
N ALA A 54 -10.07 -3.06 -6.26
CA ALA A 54 -9.41 -3.14 -7.58
C ALA A 54 -7.88 -3.30 -7.46
N LEU A 55 -7.25 -2.67 -6.45
CA LEU A 55 -5.79 -2.76 -6.22
C LEU A 55 -5.35 -4.03 -5.48
N LEU A 56 -6.24 -4.61 -4.68
CA LEU A 56 -5.93 -5.76 -3.84
C LEU A 56 -5.40 -6.97 -4.63
N PRO A 57 -5.99 -7.37 -5.78
CA PRO A 57 -5.47 -8.47 -6.59
C PRO A 57 -4.02 -8.26 -7.06
N ASP A 58 -3.65 -7.04 -7.46
CA ASP A 58 -2.29 -6.72 -7.90
C ASP A 58 -1.28 -6.93 -6.75
N MET A 59 -1.62 -6.51 -5.53
CA MET A 59 -0.77 -6.71 -4.35
C MET A 59 -0.65 -8.19 -3.98
N GLN A 60 -1.77 -8.92 -4.03
CA GLN A 60 -1.80 -10.35 -3.75
C GLN A 60 -1.05 -11.16 -4.80
N GLN A 61 -1.12 -10.76 -6.07
CA GLN A 61 -0.37 -11.39 -7.16
C GLN A 61 1.14 -11.21 -6.97
N LEU A 62 1.62 -10.02 -6.59
CA LEU A 62 3.03 -9.81 -6.27
C LEU A 62 3.51 -10.71 -5.14
N ARG A 63 2.73 -10.78 -4.06
CA ARG A 63 3.04 -11.60 -2.89
C ARG A 63 3.05 -13.10 -3.24
N ALA A 64 2.02 -13.58 -3.94
CA ALA A 64 1.94 -14.97 -4.38
C ALA A 64 3.09 -15.33 -5.34
N ALA A 65 3.47 -14.41 -6.25
CA ALA A 65 4.63 -14.60 -7.10
C ALA A 65 5.93 -14.69 -6.28
N HIS A 66 6.09 -13.88 -5.23
CA HIS A 66 7.24 -13.98 -4.33
C HIS A 66 7.27 -15.31 -3.56
N ASP A 67 6.14 -15.68 -2.93
CA ASP A 67 6.04 -16.92 -2.15
C ASP A 67 6.29 -18.15 -3.03
N SER A 68 5.77 -18.17 -4.26
CA SER A 68 6.03 -19.27 -5.21
C SER A 68 7.49 -19.33 -5.67
N LEU A 69 8.17 -18.19 -5.83
CA LEU A 69 9.61 -18.14 -6.13
C LEU A 69 10.45 -18.66 -4.96
N GLU A 70 10.13 -18.27 -3.72
CA GLU A 70 10.83 -18.77 -2.53
C GLU A 70 10.62 -20.28 -2.34
N GLN A 71 9.39 -20.76 -2.50
CA GLN A 71 9.09 -22.19 -2.43
C GLN A 71 9.83 -22.98 -3.51
N ALA A 72 9.82 -22.49 -4.75
CA ALA A 72 10.52 -23.14 -5.85
C ALA A 72 12.05 -23.14 -5.62
N LEU A 73 12.62 -22.08 -5.06
CA LEU A 73 14.03 -22.02 -4.71
C LEU A 73 14.42 -23.04 -3.63
N GLN A 74 13.55 -23.24 -2.63
CA GLN A 74 13.75 -24.23 -1.56
C GLN A 74 13.74 -25.67 -2.08
N SER A 75 13.05 -25.93 -3.19
CA SER A 75 13.00 -27.25 -3.84
C SER A 75 14.21 -27.59 -4.75
N VAL A 76 15.15 -26.66 -4.94
CA VAL A 76 16.32 -26.91 -5.80
C VAL A 76 17.38 -27.72 -5.04
N GLU A 77 17.70 -28.92 -5.55
CA GLU A 77 18.78 -29.77 -5.05
C GLU A 77 19.90 -29.95 -6.10
N PRO A 78 21.19 -29.77 -5.74
CA PRO A 78 21.70 -29.28 -4.45
C PRO A 78 21.40 -27.78 -4.22
N PRO A 79 21.47 -27.30 -2.96
CA PRO A 79 21.18 -25.90 -2.66
C PRO A 79 22.14 -24.97 -3.41
N LEU A 80 21.56 -24.00 -4.11
CA LEU A 80 22.32 -23.01 -4.87
C LEU A 80 23.15 -22.12 -3.94
N GLY A 81 24.36 -21.74 -4.36
CA GLY A 81 25.10 -20.66 -3.70
C GLY A 81 24.38 -19.31 -3.85
N GLU A 82 24.64 -18.35 -2.96
CA GLU A 82 23.93 -17.05 -2.92
C GLU A 82 23.86 -16.34 -4.28
N TRP A 83 24.97 -16.29 -5.02
CA TRP A 83 24.97 -15.71 -6.36
C TRP A 83 24.07 -16.46 -7.34
N ALA A 84 24.11 -17.80 -7.32
CA ALA A 84 23.28 -18.62 -8.21
C ALA A 84 21.80 -18.48 -7.86
N LYS A 85 21.44 -18.25 -6.58
CA LYS A 85 20.07 -17.92 -6.16
C LYS A 85 19.61 -16.59 -6.78
N ALA A 86 20.43 -15.54 -6.70
CA ALA A 86 20.07 -14.23 -7.25
C ALA A 86 19.88 -14.29 -8.77
N GLN A 87 20.80 -14.94 -9.49
CA GLN A 87 20.66 -15.16 -10.92
C GLN A 87 19.40 -15.97 -11.25
N TRP A 88 19.17 -17.09 -10.55
CA TRP A 88 18.01 -17.94 -10.78
C TRP A 88 16.70 -17.17 -10.55
N ARG A 89 16.59 -16.37 -9.48
CA ARG A 89 15.42 -15.54 -9.21
C ARG A 89 15.22 -14.51 -10.33
N ALA A 90 16.28 -13.83 -10.77
CA ALA A 90 16.20 -12.86 -11.86
C ALA A 90 15.72 -13.51 -13.16
N GLU A 91 16.24 -14.69 -13.53
CA GLU A 91 15.78 -15.46 -14.70
C GLU A 91 14.31 -15.87 -14.58
N ARG A 92 13.85 -16.30 -13.40
CA ARG A 92 12.45 -16.65 -13.18
C ARG A 92 11.52 -15.44 -13.23
N LEU A 93 11.96 -14.30 -12.71
CA LEU A 93 11.21 -13.04 -12.83
C LEU A 93 11.09 -12.57 -14.27
N VAL A 94 12.13 -12.76 -15.10
CA VAL A 94 12.05 -12.49 -16.55
C VAL A 94 10.99 -13.35 -17.23
N ALA A 95 10.79 -14.59 -16.77
CA ALA A 95 9.78 -15.49 -17.30
C ALA A 95 8.36 -15.19 -16.77
N LEU A 96 8.24 -14.85 -15.49
CA LEU A 96 6.93 -14.60 -14.84
C LEU A 96 6.32 -13.26 -15.22
N ARG A 97 7.12 -12.18 -15.28
CA ARG A 97 6.70 -10.79 -15.55
C ARG A 97 5.30 -10.45 -15.05
N PRO A 98 5.09 -10.34 -13.72
CA PRO A 98 3.78 -10.01 -13.18
C PRO A 98 3.30 -8.67 -13.74
N VAL A 99 2.08 -8.64 -14.27
CA VAL A 99 1.46 -7.45 -14.86
C VAL A 99 0.51 -6.84 -13.83
N LEU A 100 0.82 -5.64 -13.35
CA LEU A 100 0.03 -4.92 -12.34
C LEU A 100 -0.77 -3.79 -12.99
N SER A 101 -1.84 -4.16 -13.71
CA SER A 101 -2.57 -3.21 -14.55
C SER A 101 -3.23 -2.09 -13.75
N VAL A 102 -3.82 -2.40 -12.60
CA VAL A 102 -4.57 -1.42 -11.78
C VAL A 102 -3.63 -0.52 -11.00
N LEU A 103 -2.53 -1.06 -10.50
CA LEU A 103 -1.51 -0.26 -9.82
C LEU A 103 -0.92 0.82 -10.73
N HIS A 104 -0.77 0.53 -12.02
CA HIS A 104 -0.17 1.47 -12.98
C HIS A 104 -1.14 2.53 -13.53
N ASP A 105 -2.46 2.31 -13.48
CA ASP A 105 -3.49 3.25 -13.92
C ASP A 105 -3.49 4.55 -13.11
N GLY A 106 -2.95 4.55 -11.88
CA GLY A 106 -2.69 5.74 -11.08
C GLY A 106 -3.94 6.42 -10.48
N VAL A 107 -5.12 6.27 -11.10
CA VAL A 107 -6.40 6.77 -10.59
C VAL A 107 -6.70 6.16 -9.22
N ALA A 108 -6.64 4.83 -9.11
CA ALA A 108 -6.91 4.13 -7.85
C ALA A 108 -5.91 4.53 -6.75
N VAL A 109 -4.62 4.67 -7.09
CA VAL A 109 -3.57 5.10 -6.15
C VAL A 109 -3.83 6.53 -5.64
N THR A 110 -4.23 7.44 -6.52
CA THR A 110 -4.51 8.85 -6.18
C THR A 110 -5.77 8.96 -5.32
N GLN A 111 -6.81 8.17 -5.58
CA GLN A 111 -8.02 8.19 -4.75
C GLN A 111 -7.79 7.66 -3.32
N LEU A 112 -6.74 6.86 -3.11
CA LEU A 112 -6.35 6.33 -1.80
C LEU A 112 -5.28 7.17 -1.10
N SER A 113 -4.62 8.11 -1.77
CA SER A 113 -3.51 8.89 -1.19
C SER A 113 -3.92 9.71 0.02
N ASP A 114 -5.13 10.28 -0.03
CA ASP A 114 -5.65 11.18 1.00
C ASP A 114 -6.05 10.44 2.29
N LEU A 115 -6.14 9.12 2.24
CA LEU A 115 -6.62 8.33 3.37
C LEU A 115 -5.54 8.16 4.45
N ASN A 116 -4.29 7.92 4.05
CA ASN A 116 -3.16 7.79 4.97
C ASN A 116 -1.84 7.94 4.21
N GLY A 117 -0.96 8.82 4.69
CA GLY A 117 0.34 9.07 4.05
C GLY A 117 1.24 7.84 3.93
N ARG A 118 1.18 6.88 4.87
CA ARG A 118 1.94 5.62 4.78
C ARG A 118 1.40 4.72 3.69
N LEU A 119 0.08 4.51 3.64
CA LEU A 119 -0.56 3.73 2.57
C LEU A 119 -0.21 4.33 1.20
N SER A 120 -0.36 5.66 1.06
CA SER A 120 0.01 6.39 -0.15
C SER A 120 1.47 6.15 -0.55
N ALA A 121 2.39 6.26 0.41
CA ALA A 121 3.82 6.06 0.16
C ALA A 121 4.12 4.63 -0.30
N HIS A 122 3.52 3.61 0.34
CA HIS A 122 3.70 2.22 -0.07
C HIS A 122 3.14 1.94 -1.46
N LEU A 123 1.95 2.45 -1.81
CA LEU A 123 1.39 2.30 -3.15
C LEU A 123 2.25 2.99 -4.22
N MET A 124 2.69 4.24 -3.98
CA MET A 124 3.55 4.97 -4.92
C MET A 124 4.92 4.31 -5.08
N LEU A 125 5.56 3.90 -3.98
CA LEU A 125 6.87 3.25 -4.03
C LEU A 125 6.79 1.86 -4.66
N CYS A 126 5.73 1.09 -4.38
CA CYS A 126 5.49 -0.18 -5.06
C CYS A 126 5.37 0.02 -6.58
N ARG A 127 4.54 0.98 -7.02
CA ARG A 127 4.36 1.31 -8.44
C ARG A 127 5.68 1.72 -9.09
N LEU A 128 6.43 2.62 -8.46
CA LEU A 128 7.71 3.11 -8.98
C LEU A 128 8.73 1.96 -9.10
N ARG A 129 8.89 1.17 -8.04
CA ARG A 129 9.84 0.03 -8.03
C ARG A 129 9.46 -1.04 -9.04
N HIS A 130 8.17 -1.32 -9.21
CA HIS A 130 7.72 -2.25 -10.24
C HIS A 130 8.04 -1.75 -11.64
N LYS A 131 7.87 -0.45 -11.91
CA LYS A 131 8.23 0.13 -13.20
C LYS A 131 9.74 0.07 -13.46
N ASP A 132 10.54 0.35 -12.43
CA ASP A 132 12.01 0.25 -12.51
C ASP A 132 12.45 -1.21 -12.73
N LEU A 133 11.75 -2.17 -12.12
CA LEU A 133 12.03 -3.60 -12.25
C LEU A 133 11.97 -4.07 -13.71
N ASP A 134 10.98 -3.63 -14.49
CA ASP A 134 10.90 -3.99 -15.92
C ASP A 134 12.16 -3.56 -16.68
N THR A 135 12.67 -2.35 -16.38
CA THR A 135 13.91 -1.84 -16.97
C THR A 135 15.11 -2.67 -16.53
N LEU A 136 15.19 -3.02 -15.24
CA LEU A 136 16.26 -3.86 -14.69
C LEU A 136 16.23 -5.28 -15.27
N LEU A 137 15.06 -5.87 -15.48
CA LEU A 137 14.91 -7.20 -16.10
C LEU A 137 15.36 -7.20 -17.56
N GLN A 138 15.07 -6.14 -18.32
CA GLN A 138 15.57 -5.97 -19.69
C GLN A 138 17.10 -5.86 -19.72
N GLN A 139 17.67 -5.02 -18.84
CA GLN A 139 19.11 -4.87 -18.71
C GLN A 139 19.79 -6.18 -18.32
N PHE A 140 19.24 -6.90 -17.35
CA PHE A 140 19.71 -8.22 -16.92
C PHE A 140 19.69 -9.22 -18.09
N THR A 141 18.59 -9.27 -18.84
CA THR A 141 18.46 -10.16 -20.01
C THR A 141 19.53 -9.85 -21.07
N ALA A 142 19.75 -8.56 -21.36
CA ALA A 142 20.79 -8.13 -22.30
C ALA A 142 22.19 -8.53 -21.82
N MET A 143 22.52 -8.31 -20.54
CA MET A 143 23.81 -8.70 -19.95
C MET A 143 23.99 -10.21 -19.93
N LEU A 144 22.96 -10.98 -19.59
CA LEU A 144 22.99 -12.43 -19.58
C LEU A 144 23.24 -12.98 -20.98
N ASN A 145 22.52 -12.48 -21.99
CA ASN A 145 22.72 -12.88 -23.39
C ASN A 145 24.12 -12.49 -23.89
N GLY A 146 24.58 -11.28 -23.57
CA GLY A 146 25.94 -10.84 -23.90
C GLY A 146 27.01 -11.71 -23.25
N SER A 147 26.78 -12.18 -22.03
CA SER A 147 27.71 -13.09 -21.32
C SER A 147 27.79 -14.49 -21.91
N ARG A 148 26.76 -14.90 -22.66
CA ARG A 148 26.70 -16.20 -23.36
C ARG A 148 27.26 -16.13 -24.78
N ALA A 149 27.52 -14.94 -25.32
CA ALA A 149 28.11 -14.77 -26.63
C ALA A 149 29.60 -15.19 -26.62
N PRO A 150 30.14 -15.68 -27.76
CA PRO A 150 31.57 -15.98 -27.86
C PRO A 150 32.43 -14.75 -27.53
N MET A 151 33.30 -14.87 -26.53
CA MET A 151 34.20 -13.79 -26.11
C MET A 151 35.57 -14.34 -25.70
N PRO A 152 36.63 -13.51 -25.74
CA PRO A 152 37.94 -13.91 -25.24
C PRO A 152 37.88 -14.33 -23.77
N ALA A 153 38.59 -15.40 -23.41
CA ALA A 153 38.59 -15.96 -22.04
C ALA A 153 38.94 -14.91 -20.97
N ALA A 154 39.78 -13.93 -21.30
CA ALA A 154 40.16 -12.82 -20.42
C ALA A 154 38.97 -11.95 -19.98
N ASN A 155 37.89 -11.87 -20.76
CA ASN A 155 36.73 -11.01 -20.51
C ASN A 155 35.62 -11.71 -19.70
N VAL A 156 35.67 -13.05 -19.59
CA VAL A 156 34.64 -13.86 -18.91
C VAL A 156 34.42 -13.44 -17.45
N PRO A 157 35.46 -13.23 -16.63
CA PRO A 157 35.27 -12.82 -15.23
C PRO A 157 34.55 -11.47 -15.11
N GLN A 158 34.88 -10.51 -15.98
CA GLN A 158 34.24 -9.20 -16.01
C GLN A 158 32.76 -9.32 -16.40
N ALA A 159 32.44 -10.10 -17.44
CA ALA A 159 31.06 -10.33 -17.86
C ALA A 159 30.23 -10.98 -16.75
N MET A 160 30.76 -11.99 -16.05
CA MET A 160 30.09 -12.64 -14.92
C MET A 160 29.85 -11.67 -13.75
N ASN A 161 30.79 -10.78 -13.46
CA ASN A 161 30.62 -9.76 -12.41
C ASN A 161 29.50 -8.76 -12.76
N LEU A 162 29.36 -8.37 -14.04
CA LEU A 162 28.28 -7.51 -14.49
C LEU A 162 26.91 -8.20 -14.37
N VAL A 163 26.82 -9.46 -14.79
CA VAL A 163 25.59 -10.28 -14.65
C VAL A 163 25.22 -10.43 -13.17
N ARG A 164 26.20 -10.73 -12.30
CA ARG A 164 26.01 -10.80 -10.84
C ARG A 164 25.43 -9.51 -10.29
N GLY A 165 26.10 -8.37 -10.52
CA GLY A 165 25.62 -7.08 -10.03
C GLY A 165 24.26 -6.68 -10.59
N SER A 166 23.91 -7.13 -11.79
CA SER A 166 22.56 -6.93 -12.33
C SER A 166 21.52 -7.81 -11.67
N ALA A 167 21.81 -9.09 -11.43
CA ALA A 167 20.92 -10.01 -10.74
C ALA A 167 20.61 -9.53 -9.33
N ASP A 168 21.62 -9.06 -8.60
CA ASP A 168 21.46 -8.51 -7.25
C ASP A 168 20.55 -7.28 -7.23
N ARG A 169 20.69 -6.37 -8.22
CA ARG A 169 19.81 -5.19 -8.35
C ARG A 169 18.37 -5.58 -8.67
N VAL A 170 18.16 -6.56 -9.55
CA VAL A 170 16.83 -7.09 -9.87
C VAL A 170 16.18 -7.67 -8.62
N GLN A 171 16.91 -8.51 -7.88
CA GLN A 171 16.40 -9.12 -6.65
C GLN A 171 16.07 -8.05 -5.60
N GLN A 172 16.95 -7.07 -5.39
CA GLN A 172 16.70 -6.00 -4.43
C GLN A 172 15.46 -5.17 -4.79
N ALA A 173 15.29 -4.83 -6.08
CA ALA A 173 14.11 -4.10 -6.54
C ALA A 173 12.82 -4.92 -6.38
N TRP A 174 12.88 -6.22 -6.67
CA TRP A 174 11.78 -7.16 -6.46
C TRP A 174 11.38 -7.25 -4.99
N ASP A 175 12.33 -7.53 -4.10
CA ASP A 175 12.09 -7.69 -2.67
C ASP A 175 11.48 -6.42 -2.07
N LEU A 176 11.97 -5.23 -2.46
CA LEU A 176 11.39 -3.95 -2.05
C LEU A 176 9.96 -3.77 -2.58
N SER A 177 9.71 -4.12 -3.85
CA SER A 177 8.38 -4.01 -4.45
C SER A 177 7.36 -4.90 -3.71
N VAL A 178 7.72 -6.15 -3.44
CA VAL A 178 6.88 -7.11 -2.69
C VAL A 178 6.64 -6.62 -1.28
N GLU A 179 7.66 -6.04 -0.63
CA GLU A 179 7.50 -5.51 0.71
C GLU A 179 6.54 -4.32 0.78
N HIS A 180 6.66 -3.38 -0.17
CA HIS A 180 5.71 -2.27 -0.26
C HIS A 180 4.30 -2.77 -0.57
N ALA A 181 4.14 -3.79 -1.42
CA ALA A 181 2.85 -4.39 -1.72
C ALA A 181 2.21 -5.05 -0.49
N THR A 182 2.99 -5.81 0.27
CA THR A 182 2.55 -6.49 1.50
C THR A 182 2.10 -5.47 2.56
N LEU A 183 2.84 -4.38 2.74
CA LEU A 183 2.47 -3.32 3.67
C LEU A 183 1.27 -2.50 3.19
N ALA A 184 1.13 -2.28 1.87
CA ALA A 184 -0.05 -1.65 1.30
C ALA A 184 -1.31 -2.51 1.52
N GLU A 185 -1.23 -3.82 1.27
CA GLU A 185 -2.29 -4.79 1.57
C GLU A 185 -2.71 -4.70 3.04
N TYR A 186 -1.74 -4.73 3.96
CA TYR A 186 -1.98 -4.57 5.41
C TYR A 186 -2.73 -3.28 5.75
N PHE A 187 -2.32 -2.13 5.19
CA PHE A 187 -2.99 -0.86 5.47
C PHE A 187 -4.36 -0.76 4.81
N MET A 188 -4.57 -1.31 3.61
CA MET A 188 -5.89 -1.36 2.97
C MET A 188 -6.88 -2.17 3.81
N ASP A 189 -6.47 -3.35 4.29
CA ASP A 189 -7.28 -4.17 5.19
C ASP A 189 -7.74 -3.40 6.43
N ARG A 190 -6.80 -2.75 7.10
CA ARG A 190 -7.08 -2.02 8.34
C ARG A 190 -7.86 -0.73 8.16
N LEU A 191 -7.65 -0.01 7.06
CA LEU A 191 -8.19 1.35 6.89
C LEU A 191 -9.42 1.44 5.98
N ILE A 192 -9.66 0.41 5.16
CA ILE A 192 -10.70 0.42 4.13
C ILE A 192 -11.66 -0.74 4.34
N PHE A 193 -11.15 -1.96 4.48
CA PHE A 193 -11.98 -3.16 4.58
C PHE A 193 -12.54 -3.37 5.99
N ASN A 194 -11.87 -2.87 7.02
CA ASN A 194 -12.39 -3.00 8.38
C ASN A 194 -13.66 -2.16 8.61
N ARG A 195 -14.56 -2.69 9.44
CA ARG A 195 -15.84 -2.05 9.77
C ARG A 195 -15.66 -0.83 10.68
N TRP A 196 -14.62 -0.83 11.51
CA TRP A 196 -14.37 0.15 12.56
C TRP A 196 -14.01 1.54 12.02
N PRO A 197 -14.37 2.63 12.74
CA PRO A 197 -13.98 3.98 12.34
C PRO A 197 -12.46 4.16 12.27
N ASN A 198 -11.97 4.81 11.21
CA ASN A 198 -10.54 5.02 10.95
C ASN A 198 -9.80 5.73 12.10
N ILE A 199 -10.51 6.52 12.90
CA ILE A 199 -9.95 7.22 14.07
C ILE A 199 -9.38 6.21 15.08
N TRP A 200 -10.10 5.12 15.35
CA TRP A 200 -9.65 4.08 16.28
C TRP A 200 -8.41 3.37 15.76
N HIS A 201 -8.35 3.07 14.46
CA HIS A 201 -7.15 2.46 13.86
C HIS A 201 -5.93 3.38 13.90
N ARG A 202 -6.12 4.67 13.59
CA ARG A 202 -5.04 5.67 13.68
C ARG A 202 -4.53 5.80 15.11
N LEU A 203 -5.43 5.83 16.09
CA LEU A 203 -5.06 5.88 17.50
C LEU A 203 -4.31 4.61 17.92
N ARG A 204 -4.80 3.43 17.55
CA ARG A 204 -4.13 2.15 17.82
C ARG A 204 -2.73 2.10 17.22
N MET A 205 -2.58 2.45 15.94
CA MET A 205 -1.27 2.45 15.25
C MET A 205 -0.28 3.43 15.90
N ARG A 206 -0.78 4.50 16.51
CA ARG A 206 0.05 5.50 17.20
C ARG A 206 0.45 5.06 18.61
N LEU A 207 -0.47 4.46 19.38
CA LEU A 207 -0.22 4.09 20.77
C LEU A 207 0.44 2.71 20.92
N TRP A 208 0.08 1.75 20.06
CA TRP A 208 0.57 0.37 20.11
C TRP A 208 0.95 -0.12 18.71
N PRO A 209 2.08 0.35 18.16
CA PRO A 209 2.54 -0.06 16.83
C PRO A 209 2.93 -1.55 16.85
N ASN A 210 2.32 -2.33 15.95
CA ASN A 210 2.68 -3.73 15.75
C ASN A 210 3.96 -3.86 14.89
N ASP A 211 4.40 -5.09 14.62
CA ASP A 211 5.62 -5.32 13.85
C ASP A 211 5.54 -4.79 12.42
N LEU A 212 4.37 -4.87 11.77
CA LEU A 212 4.16 -4.31 10.42
C LEU A 212 4.18 -2.77 10.42
N ASP A 213 3.63 -2.13 11.45
CA ASP A 213 3.70 -0.67 11.63
C ASP A 213 5.15 -0.20 11.79
N ARG A 214 5.95 -0.97 12.56
CA ARG A 214 7.39 -0.71 12.76
C ARG A 214 8.17 -0.96 11.48
N ARG A 215 7.91 -2.06 10.78
CA ARG A 215 8.55 -2.43 9.50
C ARG A 215 8.24 -1.39 8.42
N SER A 216 7.00 -0.92 8.32
CA SER A 216 6.60 0.20 7.46
C SER A 216 7.38 1.48 7.78
N THR A 217 7.40 1.88 9.06
CA THR A 217 8.10 3.10 9.48
C THR A 217 9.60 3.01 9.20
N HIS A 218 10.21 1.85 9.47
CA HIS A 218 11.61 1.59 9.16
C HIS A 218 11.87 1.68 7.66
N LEU A 219 11.11 0.95 6.85
CA LEU A 219 11.29 0.91 5.40
C LEU A 219 11.13 2.29 4.76
N LEU A 220 10.13 3.08 5.18
CA LEU A 220 9.93 4.43 4.66
C LEU A 220 11.05 5.39 5.10
N LYS A 221 11.66 5.17 6.27
CA LYS A 221 12.75 6.01 6.78
C LYS A 221 14.11 5.67 6.18
N THR A 222 14.42 4.38 6.04
CA THR A 222 15.74 3.90 5.63
C THR A 222 15.81 3.47 4.17
N GLY A 223 14.67 3.19 3.54
CA GLY A 223 14.60 2.54 2.24
C GLY A 223 15.02 1.07 2.26
N ALA A 224 15.22 0.46 3.43
CA ALA A 224 15.69 -0.91 3.59
C ALA A 224 14.68 -1.80 4.34
N ILE A 225 14.59 -3.06 3.91
CA ILE A 225 13.74 -4.08 4.54
C ILE A 225 14.36 -4.44 5.90
N LEU A 226 13.54 -4.40 6.96
CA LEU A 226 13.98 -4.77 8.30
C LEU A 226 14.42 -6.24 8.31
N GLY A 227 15.66 -6.51 8.72
CA GLY A 227 16.23 -7.86 8.73
C GLY A 227 16.87 -8.31 7.42
N ALA A 228 16.79 -7.53 6.33
CA ALA A 228 17.54 -7.83 5.12
C ALA A 228 19.03 -7.55 5.33
N ARG A 229 19.87 -8.52 4.94
CA ARG A 229 21.32 -8.39 4.95
C ARG A 229 21.69 -7.35 3.90
N LEU A 230 22.27 -6.22 4.32
CA LEU A 230 22.82 -5.26 3.36
C LEU A 230 23.90 -5.97 2.53
N PRO A 231 23.90 -5.83 1.19
CA PRO A 231 24.97 -6.37 0.36
C PRO A 231 26.29 -5.69 0.78
N GLY A 232 27.15 -6.43 1.49
CA GLY A 232 28.42 -5.96 2.03
C GLY A 232 28.46 -5.68 3.54
N GLY A 233 27.35 -5.82 4.26
CA GLY A 233 27.33 -5.68 5.72
C GLY A 233 27.71 -6.99 6.40
N THR A 234 28.84 -7.01 7.12
CA THR A 234 29.08 -8.04 8.15
C THR A 234 27.87 -8.11 9.07
N PRO A 235 27.39 -9.31 9.46
CA PRO A 235 26.22 -9.43 10.32
C PRO A 235 26.50 -8.66 11.61
N GLY A 236 25.82 -7.53 11.78
CA GLY A 236 25.84 -6.78 13.02
C GLY A 236 25.39 -7.73 14.12
N GLY A 237 26.32 -8.01 15.04
CA GLY A 237 26.06 -8.85 16.20
C GLY A 237 24.80 -8.38 16.90
N GLN A 238 23.86 -9.29 17.08
CA GLN A 238 22.77 -9.11 18.03
C GLN A 238 23.43 -9.08 19.41
N GLY A 239 23.43 -7.89 20.03
CA GLY A 239 23.59 -7.69 21.46
C GLY A 239 22.23 -7.50 22.10
#